data_AF-A0A2M7BH55-F1
#
_entry.id   AF-A0A2M7BH55-F1
#
_cell.length_a   1.000
_cell.length_b   1.000
_cell.length_c   1.000
_cell.angle_alpha   90.00
_cell.angle_beta   90.00
_cell.angle_gamma   90.00
#
_symmetry.space_group_name_H-M   'P 1'
#
loop_
_entity.id
_entity.type
_entity.pdbx_description
1 polymer ?
#
loop_
_entity_poly.entity_id
_entity_poly.type
_entity_poly.pdbx_seq_one_letter_code
_entity_poly.pdbx_strand_id
1 'polypeptide(L)'
;MKNILLAVVGLSPQVVTETLYALHQQGRRVDAIHLITTREGKEAVLASILSPRDGYYRRYLAEYGIDPATIAFGFENVHTVMDDLGNEIGDIESEEENEWLLRRCLELTFRFTADPDTAVFFSIAGGRKTMSACLMLAAELYGRPQDRVYHVLVSPEFESSRDFFYPPQESVAVELWDRNNQSYRKETRYVRVNLVPIPFVSIRNQLAGDLLREPKDPATLMMNLVREEPVRLTIDLPAGKVIYRGRELDMMPARLALYTFFALRKKECQRLAGPSEHEPSRTFPRPEREKIGKNTSDIVSCRGCAECYLDFQGISDRQREITELYRKAAADRELTEMSDSGILGLTAENFNSYKGKIRKNLERGFGAQDAARLAIVSVGRRPDTRYGLGIDREKIRVVF
;
A
#
# COMPACT_ATOMS: atom_id res chain seq x y z
N MET A 1 21.80 5.06 10.89
CA MET A 1 20.66 4.15 10.78
C MET A 1 20.82 3.07 11.85
N LYS A 2 19.82 2.85 12.70
CA LYS A 2 19.84 1.79 13.74
C LYS A 2 19.24 0.50 13.17
N ASN A 3 19.78 -0.66 13.56
CA ASN A 3 19.31 -1.95 13.09
C ASN A 3 18.61 -2.73 14.20
N ILE A 4 17.34 -3.08 13.99
CA ILE A 4 16.52 -3.80 14.95
C ILE A 4 16.37 -5.25 14.47
N LEU A 5 16.79 -6.22 15.26
CA LEU A 5 16.48 -7.63 15.04
C LEU A 5 15.10 -7.94 15.65
N LEU A 6 14.10 -8.21 14.82
CA LEU A 6 12.78 -8.68 15.25
C LEU A 6 12.65 -10.18 14.91
N ALA A 7 12.58 -11.05 15.91
CA ALA A 7 12.59 -12.50 15.71
C ALA A 7 11.39 -13.19 16.34
N VAL A 8 10.88 -14.23 15.69
CA VAL A 8 9.98 -15.20 16.33
C VAL A 8 10.80 -16.31 16.98
N VAL A 9 10.43 -16.72 18.20
CA VAL A 9 11.17 -17.71 18.98
C VAL A 9 10.21 -18.71 19.63
N GLY A 10 10.53 -20.00 19.51
CA GLY A 10 9.81 -21.08 20.19
C GLY A 10 10.63 -21.70 21.33
N LEU A 11 10.50 -23.02 21.50
CA LEU A 11 11.20 -23.77 22.54
C LEU A 11 12.70 -24.02 22.27
N SER A 12 13.17 -23.61 21.08
CA SER A 12 14.59 -23.62 20.71
C SER A 12 15.13 -22.19 20.65
N PRO A 13 15.43 -21.56 21.80
CA PRO A 13 15.88 -20.17 21.86
C PRO A 13 17.29 -19.94 21.30
N GLN A 14 18.04 -21.01 21.00
CA GLN A 14 19.36 -20.97 20.35
C GLN A 14 19.35 -20.11 19.08
N VAL A 15 18.25 -20.13 18.34
CA VAL A 15 18.06 -19.38 17.09
C VAL A 15 18.37 -17.89 17.22
N VAL A 16 18.21 -17.31 18.42
CA VAL A 16 18.51 -15.90 18.70
C VAL A 16 20.02 -15.65 18.60
N THR A 17 20.83 -16.44 19.30
CA THR A 17 22.29 -16.31 19.29
C THR A 17 22.89 -16.77 17.97
N GLU A 18 22.33 -17.77 17.32
CA GLU A 18 22.72 -18.21 15.98
C GLU A 18 22.52 -17.10 14.94
N THR A 19 21.35 -16.44 14.96
CA THR A 19 21.04 -15.32 14.07
C THR A 19 21.98 -14.15 14.35
N LEU A 20 22.18 -13.79 15.62
CA LEU A 20 23.05 -12.68 16.02
C LEU A 20 24.51 -12.94 15.61
N TYR A 21 25.01 -14.16 15.84
CA TYR A 21 26.32 -14.60 15.37
C TYR A 21 26.45 -14.41 13.86
N ALA A 22 25.51 -14.95 13.08
CA ALA A 22 25.59 -14.90 11.63
C ALA A 22 25.51 -13.47 11.08
N LEU A 23 24.72 -12.58 11.71
CA LEU A 23 24.68 -11.15 11.39
C LEU A 23 26.05 -10.49 11.64
N HIS A 24 26.67 -10.74 12.79
CA HIS A 24 27.97 -10.16 13.13
C HIS A 24 29.09 -10.68 12.21
N GLN A 25 29.07 -11.97 11.84
CA GLN A 25 30.03 -12.53 10.88
C GLN A 25 29.90 -11.90 9.47
N GLN A 26 28.72 -11.38 9.13
CA GLN A 26 28.49 -10.62 7.89
C GLN A 26 28.75 -9.11 8.03
N GLY A 27 29.31 -8.66 9.16
CA GLY A 27 29.53 -7.24 9.45
C GLY A 27 28.24 -6.44 9.63
N ARG A 28 27.11 -7.10 9.91
CA ARG A 28 25.82 -6.44 10.13
C ARG A 28 25.65 -6.16 11.62
N ARG A 29 25.77 -4.88 11.98
CA ARG A 29 25.49 -4.38 13.33
C ARG A 29 24.02 -4.61 13.70
N VAL A 30 23.77 -4.95 14.96
CA VAL A 30 22.44 -4.97 15.59
C VAL A 30 22.47 -3.99 16.76
N ASP A 31 21.43 -3.17 16.90
CA ASP A 31 21.30 -2.13 17.95
C ASP A 31 20.20 -2.45 18.96
N ALA A 32 19.23 -3.28 18.58
CA ALA A 32 18.18 -3.75 19.46
C ALA A 32 17.70 -5.13 19.03
N ILE A 33 17.29 -5.97 19.97
CA ILE A 33 16.70 -7.29 19.71
C ILE A 33 15.32 -7.32 20.35
N HIS A 34 14.30 -7.68 19.58
CA HIS A 34 12.94 -7.90 20.04
C HIS A 34 12.47 -9.29 19.63
N LEU A 35 11.90 -10.02 20.59
CA LEU A 35 11.47 -11.40 20.38
C LEU A 35 9.94 -11.47 20.48
N ILE A 36 9.30 -12.22 19.59
CA ILE A 36 7.88 -12.56 19.64
C ILE A 36 7.78 -14.05 19.98
N THR A 37 7.07 -14.38 21.05
CA THR A 37 7.00 -15.75 21.56
C THR A 37 5.72 -16.01 22.35
N THR A 38 5.48 -17.25 22.75
CA THR A 38 4.42 -17.64 23.70
C THR A 38 4.98 -17.68 25.13
N ARG A 39 4.14 -17.95 26.14
CA ARG A 39 4.59 -18.01 27.54
C ARG A 39 5.73 -19.00 27.74
N GLU A 40 5.60 -20.22 27.20
CA GLU A 40 6.63 -21.26 27.33
C GLU A 40 7.94 -20.86 26.64
N GLY A 41 7.86 -20.25 25.45
CA GLY A 41 9.04 -19.75 24.76
C GLY A 41 9.70 -18.57 25.48
N LYS A 42 8.92 -17.69 26.12
CA LYS A 42 9.44 -16.64 27.02
C LYS A 42 10.23 -17.28 28.16
N GLU A 43 9.66 -18.25 28.88
CA GLU A 43 10.36 -18.94 29.97
C GLU A 43 11.69 -19.56 29.49
N ALA A 44 11.68 -20.23 28.33
CA ALA A 44 12.89 -20.81 27.74
C ALA A 44 13.95 -19.74 27.40
N VAL A 45 13.55 -18.61 26.80
CA VAL A 45 14.45 -17.48 26.50
C VAL A 45 15.02 -16.88 27.78
N LEU A 46 14.19 -16.66 28.81
CA LEU A 46 14.66 -16.07 30.06
C LEU A 46 15.63 -16.99 30.80
N ALA A 47 15.37 -18.30 30.80
CA ALA A 47 16.21 -19.28 31.48
C ALA A 47 17.56 -19.49 30.76
N SER A 48 17.58 -19.49 29.43
CA SER A 48 18.78 -19.86 28.65
C SER A 48 19.54 -18.67 28.05
N ILE A 49 18.83 -17.71 27.44
CA ILE A 49 19.44 -16.59 26.71
C ILE A 49 19.71 -15.42 27.66
N LEU A 50 18.69 -15.04 28.44
CA LEU A 50 18.69 -13.84 29.29
C LEU A 50 18.94 -14.11 30.77
N SER A 51 19.40 -15.31 31.15
CA SER A 51 19.77 -15.60 32.55
C SER A 51 20.77 -14.56 33.05
N PRO A 52 20.51 -13.88 34.19
CA PRO A 52 21.37 -12.79 34.66
C PRO A 52 22.81 -13.19 34.95
N ARG A 53 23.06 -14.44 35.33
CA ARG A 53 24.40 -14.90 35.73
C ARG A 53 25.16 -15.51 34.58
N ASP A 54 24.49 -16.28 33.75
CA ASP A 54 25.14 -17.24 32.87
C ASP A 54 24.40 -17.45 31.55
N GLY A 55 23.48 -16.54 31.17
CA GLY A 55 22.74 -16.62 29.92
C GLY A 55 23.65 -16.54 28.69
N TYR A 56 23.31 -17.32 27.66
CA TYR A 56 24.13 -17.46 26.44
C TYR A 56 24.31 -16.15 25.68
N TYR A 57 23.38 -15.19 25.80
CA TYR A 57 23.56 -13.87 25.21
C TYR A 57 24.77 -13.14 25.81
N ARG A 58 24.88 -13.09 27.15
CA ARG A 58 26.01 -12.41 27.82
C ARG A 58 27.33 -13.12 27.56
N ARG A 59 27.32 -14.47 27.53
CA ARG A 59 28.50 -15.27 27.17
C ARG A 59 28.97 -14.93 25.76
N TYR A 60 28.05 -14.90 24.79
CA TYR A 60 28.33 -14.53 23.42
C TYR A 60 28.98 -13.13 23.32
N LEU A 61 28.38 -12.12 23.97
CA LEU A 61 28.91 -10.76 23.94
C LEU A 61 30.32 -10.68 24.52
N ALA A 62 30.55 -11.30 25.68
CA ALA A 62 31.87 -11.31 26.32
C ALA A 62 32.93 -11.99 25.46
N GLU A 63 32.59 -13.15 24.89
CA GLU A 63 33.48 -13.95 24.06
C GLU A 63 33.84 -13.25 22.75
N TYR A 64 32.89 -12.57 22.12
CA TYR A 64 33.10 -11.83 20.87
C TYR A 64 33.53 -10.37 21.09
N GLY A 65 33.78 -9.94 22.34
CA GLY A 65 34.25 -8.60 22.66
C GLY A 65 33.25 -7.48 22.33
N ILE A 66 31.95 -7.77 22.42
CA ILE A 66 30.85 -6.84 22.11
C ILE A 66 30.40 -6.18 23.41
N ASP A 67 30.37 -4.85 23.43
CA ASP A 67 29.87 -4.09 24.58
C ASP A 67 28.34 -4.28 24.74
N PRO A 68 27.85 -4.83 25.87
CA PRO A 68 26.43 -5.01 26.13
C PRO A 68 25.60 -3.73 26.08
N ALA A 69 26.20 -2.55 26.29
CA ALA A 69 25.50 -1.27 26.19
C ALA A 69 25.13 -0.89 24.73
N THR A 70 25.71 -1.56 23.74
CA THR A 70 25.50 -1.25 22.31
C THR A 70 24.25 -1.90 21.72
N ILE A 71 23.70 -2.92 22.40
CA ILE A 71 22.52 -3.66 21.94
C ILE A 71 21.44 -3.62 23.03
N ALA A 72 20.33 -2.95 22.76
CA ALA A 72 19.17 -2.96 23.64
C ALA A 72 18.49 -4.34 23.59
N PHE A 73 18.77 -5.17 24.59
CA PHE A 73 18.14 -6.48 24.76
C PHE A 73 18.02 -6.89 26.24
N GLY A 74 16.77 -7.00 26.71
CA GLY A 74 16.39 -7.35 28.07
C GLY A 74 15.00 -7.98 28.15
N PHE A 75 14.50 -8.15 29.38
CA PHE A 75 13.21 -8.79 29.66
C PHE A 75 12.03 -8.09 28.96
N GLU A 76 12.07 -6.76 28.88
CA GLU A 76 11.07 -5.90 28.25
C GLU A 76 11.03 -6.00 26.72
N ASN A 77 12.02 -6.69 26.13
CA ASN A 77 12.07 -6.93 24.70
C ASN A 77 11.55 -8.30 24.29
N VAL A 78 11.13 -9.12 25.25
CA VAL A 78 10.46 -10.40 25.02
C VAL A 78 8.95 -10.17 25.03
N HIS A 79 8.36 -10.16 23.84
CA HIS A 79 6.95 -9.89 23.61
C HIS A 79 6.17 -11.20 23.55
N THR A 80 5.39 -11.46 24.58
CA THR A 80 4.46 -12.58 24.61
C THR A 80 3.21 -12.30 23.79
N VAL A 81 2.69 -13.33 23.13
CA VAL A 81 1.36 -13.31 22.54
C VAL A 81 0.33 -13.33 23.67
N MET A 82 -0.67 -12.47 23.55
CA MET A 82 -1.71 -12.27 24.56
C MET A 82 -3.07 -12.59 23.96
N ASP A 83 -3.97 -13.15 24.76
CA ASP A 83 -5.39 -13.23 24.43
C ASP A 83 -6.08 -11.85 24.54
N ASP A 84 -7.36 -11.77 24.19
CA ASP A 84 -8.15 -10.54 24.26
C ASP A 84 -8.41 -10.07 25.72
N LEU A 85 -8.13 -10.90 26.72
CA LEU A 85 -8.21 -10.56 28.14
C LEU A 85 -6.85 -10.07 28.68
N GLY A 86 -5.80 -10.08 27.87
CA GLY A 86 -4.45 -9.67 28.24
C GLY A 86 -3.60 -10.74 28.93
N ASN A 87 -4.01 -12.02 28.87
CA ASN A 87 -3.23 -13.13 29.44
C ASN A 87 -2.25 -13.70 28.43
N GLU A 88 -1.07 -14.10 28.91
CA GLU A 88 -0.08 -14.80 28.09
C GLU A 88 -0.55 -16.20 27.70
N ILE A 89 -0.62 -16.48 26.40
CA ILE A 89 -0.98 -17.80 25.89
C ILE A 89 0.16 -18.81 26.07
N GLY A 90 -0.18 -20.07 26.31
CA GLY A 90 0.80 -21.14 26.52
C GLY A 90 1.57 -21.50 25.25
N ASP A 91 0.83 -21.88 24.20
CA ASP A 91 1.33 -22.24 22.87
C ASP A 91 0.28 -21.85 21.80
N ILE A 92 0.57 -22.11 20.52
CA ILE A 92 -0.32 -21.85 19.38
C ILE A 92 -0.84 -23.18 18.83
N GLU A 93 -2.05 -23.56 19.23
CA GLU A 93 -2.69 -24.83 18.89
C GLU A 93 -4.02 -24.67 18.14
N SER A 94 -4.57 -23.46 18.13
CA SER A 94 -5.83 -23.11 17.49
C SER A 94 -5.70 -21.98 16.46
N GLU A 95 -6.76 -21.79 15.66
CA GLU A 95 -6.88 -20.68 14.72
C GLU A 95 -6.92 -19.32 15.44
N GLU A 96 -7.66 -19.22 16.53
CA GLU A 96 -7.78 -18.01 17.35
C GLU A 96 -6.43 -17.57 17.94
N GLU A 97 -5.66 -18.51 18.50
CA GLU A 97 -4.31 -18.22 19.01
C GLU A 97 -3.36 -17.76 17.89
N ASN A 98 -3.52 -18.29 16.68
CA ASN A 98 -2.77 -17.86 15.52
C ASN A 98 -3.16 -16.45 15.07
N GLU A 99 -4.43 -16.05 15.19
CA GLU A 99 -4.87 -14.68 14.95
C GLU A 99 -4.25 -13.69 15.94
N TRP A 100 -4.18 -14.04 17.23
CA TRP A 100 -3.50 -13.22 18.23
C TRP A 100 -1.99 -13.08 17.96
N LEU A 101 -1.33 -14.17 17.56
CA LEU A 101 0.05 -14.14 17.10
C LEU A 101 0.23 -13.19 15.91
N LEU A 102 -0.62 -13.32 14.89
CA LEU A 102 -0.56 -12.48 13.70
C LEU A 102 -0.73 -11.00 14.05
N ARG A 103 -1.72 -10.68 14.89
CA ARG A 103 -1.93 -9.33 15.43
C ARG A 103 -0.65 -8.81 16.09
N ARG A 104 0.00 -9.62 16.92
CA ARG A 104 1.25 -9.22 17.61
C ARG A 104 2.40 -8.97 16.64
N CYS A 105 2.56 -9.81 15.62
CA CYS A 105 3.55 -9.62 14.55
C CYS A 105 3.30 -8.31 13.78
N LEU A 106 2.04 -8.01 13.44
CA LEU A 106 1.64 -6.79 12.74
C LEU A 106 1.90 -5.54 13.57
N GLU A 107 1.51 -5.55 14.86
CA GLU A 107 1.72 -4.43 15.79
C GLU A 107 3.19 -4.06 15.94
N LEU A 108 4.04 -5.05 16.21
CA LEU A 108 5.47 -4.81 16.44
C LEU A 108 6.17 -4.42 15.14
N THR A 109 5.83 -5.06 14.02
CA THR A 109 6.38 -4.66 12.72
C THR A 109 5.99 -3.24 12.37
N PHE A 110 4.71 -2.88 12.51
CA PHE A 110 4.22 -1.52 12.29
C PHE A 110 5.01 -0.50 13.13
N ARG A 111 5.16 -0.78 14.43
CA ARG A 111 5.90 0.08 15.37
C ARG A 111 7.37 0.25 14.97
N PHE A 112 8.08 -0.85 14.71
CA PHE A 112 9.53 -0.79 14.44
C PHE A 112 9.87 -0.28 13.04
N THR A 113 8.91 -0.30 12.12
CA THR A 113 9.04 0.29 10.78
C THR A 113 8.58 1.76 10.68
N ALA A 114 8.15 2.37 11.80
CA ALA A 114 7.67 3.75 11.81
C ALA A 114 8.78 4.80 11.64
N ASP A 115 9.95 4.58 12.24
CA ASP A 115 11.09 5.51 12.18
C ASP A 115 11.92 5.28 10.90
N PRO A 116 12.02 6.26 9.97
CA PRO A 116 12.78 6.10 8.74
C PRO A 116 14.28 5.87 8.95
N ASP A 117 14.84 6.23 10.11
CA ASP A 117 16.25 6.06 10.45
C ASP A 117 16.57 4.70 11.09
N THR A 118 15.60 3.77 11.10
CA THR A 118 15.81 2.37 11.47
C THR A 118 15.74 1.45 10.26
N ALA A 119 16.39 0.30 10.35
CA ALA A 119 16.16 -0.86 9.51
C ALA A 119 15.78 -2.04 10.41
N VAL A 120 14.80 -2.84 9.97
CA VAL A 120 14.35 -4.04 10.69
C VAL A 120 14.89 -5.28 9.98
N PHE A 121 15.57 -6.13 10.74
CA PHE A 121 16.01 -7.46 10.34
C PHE A 121 15.03 -8.47 10.95
N PHE A 122 14.13 -9.02 10.13
CA PHE A 122 13.18 -10.04 10.54
C PHE A 122 13.88 -11.41 10.56
N SER A 123 13.86 -12.13 11.68
CA SER A 123 14.32 -13.52 11.75
C SER A 123 13.12 -14.46 11.87
N ILE A 124 12.93 -15.30 10.86
CA ILE A 124 11.79 -16.22 10.74
C ILE A 124 12.17 -17.69 11.02
N ALA A 125 13.32 -17.94 11.63
CA ALA A 125 13.86 -19.29 11.82
C ALA A 125 13.35 -20.02 13.08
N GLY A 126 12.65 -19.33 13.99
CA GLY A 126 12.21 -19.90 15.28
C GLY A 126 10.70 -20.07 15.40
N GLY A 127 10.28 -20.97 16.29
CA GLY A 127 8.88 -21.18 16.63
C GLY A 127 8.16 -22.24 15.80
N ARG A 128 6.85 -22.37 16.03
CA ARG A 128 5.98 -23.14 15.13
C ARG A 128 6.03 -22.49 13.74
N LYS A 129 5.90 -23.29 12.67
CA LYS A 129 5.96 -22.81 11.27
C LYS A 129 5.03 -21.62 11.00
N THR A 130 3.90 -21.58 11.70
CA THR A 130 2.91 -20.50 11.64
C THR A 130 3.45 -19.17 12.17
N MET A 131 4.34 -19.17 13.17
CA MET A 131 5.02 -17.97 13.67
C MET A 131 5.87 -17.32 12.57
N SER A 132 6.68 -18.13 11.88
CA SER A 132 7.47 -17.67 10.74
C SER A 132 6.59 -17.09 9.62
N ALA A 133 5.48 -17.76 9.30
CA ALA A 133 4.53 -17.30 8.30
C ALA A 133 3.88 -15.95 8.69
N CYS A 134 3.49 -15.79 9.96
CA CYS A 134 2.89 -14.55 10.46
C CYS A 134 3.89 -13.38 10.44
N LEU A 135 5.14 -13.60 10.86
CA LEU A 135 6.16 -12.55 10.82
C LEU A 135 6.54 -12.18 9.38
N MET A 136 6.63 -13.17 8.47
CA MET A 136 6.84 -12.93 7.05
C MET A 136 5.72 -12.08 6.45
N LEU A 137 4.46 -12.42 6.74
CA LEU A 137 3.30 -11.64 6.28
C LEU A 137 3.36 -10.20 6.83
N ALA A 138 3.70 -10.02 8.10
CA ALA A 138 3.85 -8.68 8.67
C ALA A 138 4.97 -7.87 7.97
N ALA A 139 6.09 -8.51 7.62
CA ALA A 139 7.16 -7.90 6.84
C ALA A 139 6.70 -7.52 5.41
N GLU A 140 5.92 -8.35 4.74
CA GLU A 140 5.32 -8.03 3.43
C GLU A 140 4.33 -6.87 3.49
N LEU A 141 3.57 -6.75 4.58
CA LEU A 141 2.58 -5.68 4.75
C LEU A 141 3.22 -4.34 5.11
N TYR A 142 4.22 -4.33 6.00
CA TYR A 142 4.76 -3.11 6.60
C TYR A 142 6.25 -2.87 6.42
N GLY A 143 7.02 -3.85 5.95
CA GLY A 143 8.45 -3.71 5.72
C GLY A 143 8.77 -2.66 4.66
N ARG A 144 10.01 -2.18 4.65
CA ARG A 144 10.49 -1.08 3.81
C ARG A 144 11.72 -1.52 3.00
N PRO A 145 12.17 -0.73 2.00
CA PRO A 145 13.30 -1.11 1.16
C PRO A 145 14.63 -1.37 1.89
N GLN A 146 14.84 -0.78 3.07
CA GLN A 146 16.02 -1.02 3.92
C GLN A 146 15.89 -2.25 4.83
N ASP A 147 14.66 -2.73 5.06
CA ASP A 147 14.40 -3.86 5.95
C ASP A 147 14.76 -5.18 5.25
N ARG A 148 15.07 -6.23 6.02
CA ARG A 148 15.53 -7.52 5.48
C ARG A 148 14.88 -8.67 6.24
N VAL A 149 14.49 -9.72 5.53
CA VAL A 149 14.05 -10.98 6.14
C VAL A 149 15.20 -11.99 6.04
N TYR A 150 15.46 -12.70 7.13
CA TYR A 150 16.51 -13.70 7.25
C TYR A 150 15.98 -15.00 7.83
N HIS A 151 16.59 -16.09 7.39
CA HIS A 151 16.48 -17.41 8.01
C HIS A 151 17.90 -17.90 8.31
N VAL A 152 18.21 -18.14 9.59
CA VAL A 152 19.49 -18.79 9.95
C VAL A 152 19.38 -20.29 9.71
N LEU A 153 20.42 -20.89 9.16
CA LEU A 153 20.56 -22.34 8.99
C LEU A 153 21.85 -22.77 9.68
N VAL A 154 21.73 -23.75 10.57
CA VAL A 154 22.87 -24.37 11.24
C VAL A 154 23.12 -25.72 10.56
N SER A 155 24.34 -26.25 10.67
CA SER A 155 24.63 -27.59 10.17
C SER A 155 23.68 -28.60 10.84
N PRO A 156 23.00 -29.51 10.10
CA PRO A 156 21.90 -30.32 10.61
C PRO A 156 22.22 -31.13 11.88
N GLU A 157 23.46 -31.57 12.02
CA GLU A 157 23.92 -32.29 13.22
C GLU A 157 23.87 -31.46 14.51
N PHE A 158 23.91 -30.12 14.43
CA PHE A 158 23.85 -29.21 15.58
C PHE A 158 22.45 -28.63 15.79
N GLU A 159 21.55 -28.67 14.80
CA GLU A 159 20.18 -28.15 14.91
C GLU A 159 19.37 -28.80 16.05
N SER A 160 19.62 -30.08 16.33
CA SER A 160 18.96 -30.83 17.41
C SER A 160 19.69 -30.73 18.75
N SER A 161 20.87 -30.09 18.78
CA SER A 161 21.67 -29.99 20.01
C SER A 161 21.11 -28.90 20.92
N ARG A 162 20.68 -29.30 22.12
CA ARG A 162 20.19 -28.35 23.13
C ARG A 162 21.31 -27.48 23.72
N ASP A 163 22.55 -27.94 23.63
CA ASP A 163 23.72 -27.32 24.25
C ASP A 163 24.50 -26.40 23.29
N PHE A 164 24.13 -26.34 22.01
CA PHE A 164 24.76 -25.49 21.02
C PHE A 164 23.95 -24.19 20.80
N PHE A 165 24.54 -23.03 21.08
CA PHE A 165 23.86 -21.72 20.92
C PHE A 165 24.49 -20.82 19.86
N TYR A 166 25.81 -20.92 19.68
CA TYR A 166 26.59 -20.22 18.67
C TYR A 166 27.97 -20.89 18.59
N PRO A 167 28.73 -20.75 17.49
CA PRO A 167 30.11 -21.22 17.44
C PRO A 167 30.99 -20.37 18.39
N PRO A 168 31.62 -20.93 19.43
CA PRO A 168 32.58 -20.20 20.25
C PRO A 168 33.86 -19.86 19.47
N GLN A 169 34.62 -18.87 19.95
CA GLN A 169 35.92 -18.49 19.36
C GLN A 169 36.95 -19.62 19.57
N GLU A 170 36.97 -20.20 20.76
CA GLU A 170 37.75 -21.39 21.04
C GLU A 170 36.88 -22.64 20.80
N SER A 171 37.34 -23.50 19.89
CA SER A 171 36.60 -24.72 19.54
C SER A 171 36.43 -25.63 20.75
N VAL A 172 35.18 -25.90 21.11
CA VAL A 172 34.80 -26.92 22.09
C VAL A 172 34.15 -28.13 21.42
N ALA A 173 34.30 -29.31 22.04
CA ALA A 173 33.59 -30.52 21.64
C ALA A 173 32.17 -30.53 22.22
N VAL A 174 31.16 -30.65 21.35
CA VAL A 174 29.74 -30.76 21.73
C VAL A 174 29.29 -32.20 21.53
N GLU A 175 28.49 -32.71 22.47
CA GLU A 175 27.83 -34.01 22.34
C GLU A 175 26.60 -33.88 21.42
N LEU A 176 26.61 -34.67 20.35
CA LEU A 176 25.58 -34.72 19.31
C LEU A 176 25.01 -36.14 19.22
N TRP A 177 23.87 -36.26 18.58
CA TRP A 177 23.14 -37.52 18.45
C TRP A 177 22.95 -37.85 16.98
N ASP A 178 23.28 -39.06 16.57
CA ASP A 178 23.05 -39.52 15.21
C ASP A 178 21.60 -39.99 15.00
N ARG A 179 21.26 -40.41 13.78
CA ARG A 179 19.91 -40.90 13.44
C ARG A 179 19.53 -42.19 14.19
N ASN A 180 20.51 -42.92 14.73
CA ASN A 180 20.31 -44.13 15.52
C ASN A 180 20.29 -43.83 17.03
N ASN A 181 20.24 -42.54 17.41
CA ASN A 181 20.29 -42.07 18.79
C ASN A 181 21.57 -42.49 19.54
N GLN A 182 22.68 -42.65 18.81
CA GLN A 182 24.00 -42.85 19.39
C GLN A 182 24.69 -41.50 19.58
N SER A 183 25.28 -41.28 20.76
CA SER A 183 26.00 -40.05 21.02
C SER A 183 27.41 -40.08 20.43
N TYR A 184 27.80 -38.96 19.85
CA TYR A 184 29.15 -38.74 19.33
C TYR A 184 29.56 -37.29 19.59
N ARG A 185 30.87 -37.02 19.59
CA ARG A 185 31.38 -35.66 19.82
C ARG A 185 31.86 -35.04 18.53
N LYS A 186 31.56 -33.75 18.35
CA LYS A 186 32.08 -32.96 17.24
C LYS A 186 32.56 -31.59 17.72
N GLU A 187 33.69 -31.17 17.16
CA GLU A 187 34.27 -29.87 17.41
C GLU A 187 33.44 -28.76 16.75
N THR A 188 33.17 -27.70 17.50
CA THR A 188 32.39 -26.53 17.04
C THR A 188 33.04 -25.78 15.89
N ARG A 189 34.37 -25.88 15.69
CA ARG A 189 35.06 -25.32 14.51
C ARG A 189 34.51 -25.82 13.17
N TYR A 190 33.81 -26.96 13.16
CA TYR A 190 33.22 -27.53 11.95
C TYR A 190 31.77 -27.10 11.72
N VAL A 191 31.17 -26.36 12.66
CA VAL A 191 29.82 -25.84 12.51
C VAL A 191 29.80 -24.79 11.42
N ARG A 192 28.81 -24.88 10.53
CA ARG A 192 28.46 -23.81 9.60
C ARG A 192 27.15 -23.19 10.04
N VAL A 193 27.16 -21.87 10.20
CA VAL A 193 25.97 -21.05 10.46
C VAL A 193 25.81 -20.10 9.28
N ASN A 194 24.74 -20.30 8.50
CA ASN A 194 24.46 -19.52 7.30
C ASN A 194 23.25 -18.63 7.53
N LEU A 195 23.39 -17.33 7.29
CA LEU A 195 22.26 -16.41 7.29
C LEU A 195 21.73 -16.28 5.86
N VAL A 196 20.56 -16.86 5.59
CA VAL A 196 19.92 -16.84 4.28
C VAL A 196 19.00 -15.63 4.18
N PRO A 197 19.24 -14.66 3.28
CA PRO A 197 18.28 -13.59 3.02
C PRO A 197 17.08 -14.16 2.26
N ILE A 198 15.88 -13.92 2.78
CA ILE A 198 14.62 -14.28 2.13
C ILE A 198 14.10 -13.03 1.41
N PRO A 199 13.91 -13.08 0.08
CA PRO A 199 13.29 -11.98 -0.63
C PRO A 199 11.83 -11.85 -0.19
N PHE A 200 11.35 -10.62 -0.04
CA PHE A 200 9.96 -10.31 0.25
C PHE A 200 9.50 -9.11 -0.58
N VAL A 201 8.21 -9.04 -0.88
CA VAL A 201 7.62 -7.92 -1.61
C VAL A 201 6.81 -7.10 -0.63
N SER A 202 7.28 -5.89 -0.35
CA SER A 202 6.52 -4.96 0.49
C SER A 202 5.39 -4.31 -0.29
N ILE A 203 4.18 -4.37 0.26
CA ILE A 203 3.03 -3.60 -0.23
C ILE A 203 2.88 -2.25 0.47
N ARG A 204 3.73 -1.92 1.46
CA ARG A 204 3.59 -0.73 2.31
C ARG A 204 3.41 0.55 1.50
N ASN A 205 4.19 0.72 0.43
CA ASN A 205 4.17 1.90 -0.43
C ASN A 205 2.89 2.00 -1.31
N GLN A 206 2.10 0.93 -1.39
CA GLN A 206 0.83 0.88 -2.11
C GLN A 206 -0.36 1.21 -1.19
N LEU A 207 -0.14 1.17 0.13
CA LEU A 207 -1.16 1.48 1.12
C LEU A 207 -1.43 2.98 1.19
N ALA A 208 -2.69 3.33 1.41
CA ALA A 208 -3.09 4.70 1.70
C ALA A 208 -2.43 5.22 2.99
N GLY A 209 -2.05 6.50 3.03
CA GLY A 209 -1.37 7.07 4.21
C GLY A 209 -2.20 7.05 5.50
N ASP A 210 -3.53 7.07 5.41
CA ASP A 210 -4.45 6.92 6.55
C ASP A 210 -4.42 5.50 7.15
N LEU A 211 -4.12 4.48 6.34
CA LEU A 211 -3.94 3.10 6.82
C LEU A 211 -2.60 2.86 7.52
N LEU A 212 -1.67 3.83 7.44
CA LEU A 212 -0.38 3.78 8.13
C LEU A 212 -0.39 4.58 9.44
N ARG A 213 -1.56 4.93 9.98
CA ARG A 213 -1.70 5.63 11.27
C ARG A 213 -1.70 4.69 12.47
N GLU A 214 -2.19 3.47 12.27
CA GLU A 214 -2.28 2.42 13.28
C GLU A 214 -2.19 1.05 12.60
N PRO A 215 -1.78 -0.02 13.30
CA PRO A 215 -1.75 -1.35 12.72
C PRO A 215 -3.18 -1.79 12.34
N LYS A 216 -3.31 -2.33 11.12
CA LYS A 216 -4.52 -2.91 10.56
C LYS A 216 -4.37 -4.40 10.30
N ASP A 217 -5.50 -5.10 10.32
CA ASP A 217 -5.59 -6.51 9.93
C ASP A 217 -5.33 -6.69 8.43
N PRO A 218 -4.90 -7.90 7.99
CA PRO A 218 -4.57 -8.15 6.59
C PRO A 218 -5.74 -7.91 5.62
N ALA A 219 -6.97 -8.24 6.00
CA ALA A 219 -8.12 -8.08 5.11
C ALA A 219 -8.35 -6.60 4.78
N THR A 220 -8.30 -5.72 5.79
CA THR A 220 -8.39 -4.27 5.61
C THR A 220 -7.30 -3.73 4.68
N LEU A 221 -6.06 -4.19 4.84
CA LEU A 221 -4.93 -3.76 4.00
C LEU A 221 -5.09 -4.25 2.55
N MET A 222 -5.45 -5.53 2.37
CA MET A 222 -5.64 -6.13 1.05
C MET A 222 -6.79 -5.50 0.28
N MET A 223 -7.90 -5.13 0.94
CA MET A 223 -8.99 -4.39 0.31
C MET A 223 -8.53 -3.04 -0.25
N ASN A 224 -7.52 -2.40 0.34
CA ASN A 224 -6.95 -1.15 -0.19
C ASN A 224 -6.06 -1.36 -1.41
N LEU A 225 -5.50 -2.56 -1.60
CA LEU A 225 -4.72 -2.90 -2.79
C LEU A 225 -5.61 -3.12 -4.01
N VAL A 226 -6.88 -3.45 -3.81
CA VAL A 226 -7.90 -3.50 -4.87
C VAL A 226 -8.32 -2.08 -5.24
N ARG A 227 -7.35 -1.27 -5.66
CA ARG A 227 -7.61 -0.01 -6.37
C ARG A 227 -7.79 -0.37 -7.82
N GLU A 228 -9.06 -0.38 -8.28
CA GLU A 228 -9.35 -0.22 -9.70
C GLU A 228 -8.52 0.98 -10.20
N GLU A 229 -7.74 0.79 -11.27
CA GLU A 229 -7.10 1.92 -11.95
C GLU A 229 -8.15 3.02 -12.13
N PRO A 230 -7.86 4.28 -11.77
CA PRO A 230 -8.86 5.34 -11.83
C PRO A 230 -9.42 5.39 -13.23
N VAL A 231 -10.69 4.99 -13.36
CA VAL A 231 -11.35 4.89 -14.66
C VAL A 231 -11.35 6.28 -15.29
N ARG A 232 -10.56 6.45 -16.36
CA ARG A 232 -10.44 7.68 -17.11
C ARG A 232 -11.28 7.63 -18.38
N LEU A 233 -11.94 8.75 -18.67
CA LEU A 233 -12.46 9.07 -20.00
C LEU A 233 -11.30 9.62 -20.83
N THR A 234 -10.92 8.91 -21.87
CA THR A 234 -9.95 9.40 -22.86
C THR A 234 -10.68 9.76 -24.15
N ILE A 235 -10.45 10.97 -24.64
CA ILE A 235 -10.93 11.43 -25.94
C ILE A 235 -9.70 11.54 -26.84
N ASP A 236 -9.61 10.67 -27.84
CA ASP A 236 -8.53 10.64 -28.82
C ASP A 236 -9.00 11.34 -30.09
N LEU A 237 -8.62 12.61 -30.22
CA LEU A 237 -9.09 13.47 -31.29
C LEU A 237 -8.54 13.05 -32.67
N PRO A 238 -7.24 12.73 -32.82
CA PRO A 238 -6.70 12.19 -34.07
C PRO A 238 -7.30 10.84 -34.48
N ALA A 239 -7.47 9.93 -33.53
CA ALA A 239 -8.01 8.59 -33.83
C ALA A 239 -9.53 8.59 -34.04
N GLY A 240 -10.23 9.69 -33.73
CA GLY A 240 -11.69 9.75 -33.85
C GLY A 240 -12.43 8.97 -32.76
N LYS A 241 -11.80 8.74 -31.60
CA LYS A 241 -12.26 7.76 -30.59
C LYS A 241 -12.57 8.36 -29.22
N VAL A 242 -13.53 7.74 -28.54
CA VAL A 242 -13.77 7.90 -27.10
C VAL A 242 -13.48 6.56 -26.42
N ILE A 243 -12.67 6.56 -25.37
CA ILE A 243 -12.21 5.36 -24.67
C ILE A 243 -12.60 5.47 -23.20
N TYR A 244 -13.22 4.42 -22.67
CA TYR A 244 -13.63 4.34 -21.27
C TYR A 244 -13.65 2.89 -20.79
N ARG A 245 -13.03 2.59 -19.64
CA ARG A 245 -12.91 1.23 -19.07
C ARG A 245 -12.38 0.19 -20.08
N GLY A 246 -11.36 0.56 -20.85
CA GLY A 246 -10.75 -0.30 -21.86
C GLY A 246 -11.61 -0.55 -23.11
N ARG A 247 -12.82 0.03 -23.21
CA ARG A 247 -13.66 -0.03 -24.41
C ARG A 247 -13.43 1.18 -25.28
N GLU A 248 -13.40 0.98 -26.59
CA GLU A 248 -13.25 2.04 -27.59
C GLU A 248 -14.57 2.27 -28.34
N LEU A 249 -14.85 3.54 -28.66
CA LEU A 249 -16.02 3.96 -29.42
C LEU A 249 -15.59 4.96 -30.50
N ASP A 250 -15.76 4.58 -31.77
CA ASP A 250 -15.61 5.52 -32.89
C ASP A 250 -16.73 6.56 -32.87
N MET A 251 -16.36 7.83 -33.01
CA MET A 251 -17.29 8.96 -32.99
C MET A 251 -17.09 9.85 -34.22
N MET A 252 -18.19 10.15 -34.92
CA MET A 252 -18.15 11.03 -36.08
C MET A 252 -17.53 12.40 -35.73
N PRO A 253 -16.72 13.02 -36.61
CA PRO A 253 -15.92 14.21 -36.28
C PRO A 253 -16.73 15.36 -35.65
N ALA A 254 -17.93 15.64 -36.18
CA ALA A 254 -18.81 16.70 -35.64
C ALA A 254 -19.25 16.43 -34.19
N ARG A 255 -19.53 15.17 -33.87
CA ARG A 255 -19.95 14.75 -32.52
C ARG A 255 -18.76 14.76 -31.57
N LEU A 256 -17.61 14.29 -32.03
CA LEU A 256 -16.38 14.25 -31.27
C LEU A 256 -15.89 15.66 -30.93
N ALA A 257 -15.95 16.59 -31.87
CA ALA A 257 -15.61 17.99 -31.66
C ALA A 257 -16.46 18.65 -30.57
N LEU A 258 -17.80 18.51 -30.66
CA LEU A 258 -18.70 19.05 -29.65
C LEU A 258 -18.48 18.39 -28.28
N TYR A 259 -18.24 17.08 -28.25
CA TYR A 259 -17.97 16.37 -27.00
C TYR A 259 -16.64 16.81 -26.36
N THR A 260 -15.60 16.97 -27.18
CA THR A 260 -14.28 17.47 -26.77
C THR A 260 -14.36 18.88 -26.23
N PHE A 261 -15.16 19.75 -26.84
CA PHE A 261 -15.40 21.11 -26.34
C PHE A 261 -15.88 21.09 -24.89
N PHE A 262 -16.92 20.32 -24.56
CA PHE A 262 -17.40 20.22 -23.17
C PHE A 262 -16.40 19.56 -22.23
N ALA A 263 -15.60 18.60 -22.72
CA ALA A 263 -14.54 17.98 -21.94
C ALA A 263 -13.45 18.99 -21.55
N LEU A 264 -13.04 19.86 -22.47
CA LEU A 264 -12.08 20.94 -22.20
C LEU A 264 -12.66 21.97 -21.24
N ARG A 265 -13.93 22.40 -21.42
CA ARG A 265 -14.60 23.30 -20.47
C ARG A 265 -14.64 22.74 -19.05
N LYS A 266 -14.88 21.43 -18.92
CA LYS A 266 -14.87 20.75 -17.61
C LYS A 266 -13.46 20.70 -17.01
N LYS A 267 -12.42 20.47 -17.83
CA LYS A 267 -11.02 20.49 -17.39
C LYS A 267 -10.55 21.86 -16.92
N GLU A 268 -11.01 22.93 -17.56
CA GLU A 268 -10.69 24.31 -17.21
C GLU A 268 -11.51 24.86 -16.03
N CYS A 269 -12.44 24.07 -15.48
CA CYS A 269 -13.27 24.51 -14.34
C CYS A 269 -12.37 24.93 -13.17
N GLN A 270 -12.53 26.17 -12.68
CA GLN A 270 -11.70 26.77 -11.63
C GLN A 270 -12.30 26.69 -10.22
N ARG A 271 -13.32 25.83 -9.99
CA ARG A 271 -14.02 25.78 -8.69
C ARG A 271 -13.03 25.73 -7.51
N LEU A 272 -13.13 26.76 -6.66
CA LEU A 272 -12.49 26.87 -5.36
C LEU A 272 -13.46 26.30 -4.31
N ALA A 273 -12.95 25.77 -3.19
CA ALA A 273 -13.75 25.17 -2.12
C ALA A 273 -14.83 26.14 -1.62
N GLY A 274 -16.08 25.90 -1.99
CA GLY A 274 -17.27 26.50 -1.41
C GLY A 274 -18.14 25.40 -0.81
N PRO A 275 -18.81 25.65 0.33
CA PRO A 275 -19.50 24.61 1.10
C PRO A 275 -20.47 23.85 0.19
N SER A 276 -20.37 22.52 0.20
CA SER A 276 -21.36 21.67 -0.43
C SER A 276 -22.68 21.88 0.28
N GLU A 277 -23.54 22.73 -0.27
CA GLU A 277 -24.95 22.65 0.06
C GLU A 277 -25.41 21.26 -0.35
N HIS A 278 -25.68 20.42 0.65
CA HIS A 278 -26.41 19.13 0.67
C HIS A 278 -25.69 18.09 1.55
N GLU A 279 -25.51 18.42 2.83
CA GLU A 279 -25.47 17.42 3.92
C GLU A 279 -26.56 17.79 4.94
N PRO A 280 -27.45 16.86 5.34
CA PRO A 280 -28.44 17.13 6.37
C PRO A 280 -27.74 17.36 7.71
N SER A 281 -28.04 18.51 8.33
CA SER A 281 -27.43 19.00 9.55
C SER A 281 -27.46 17.99 10.70
N ARG A 282 -26.27 17.58 11.18
CA ARG A 282 -26.08 17.09 12.55
C ARG A 282 -25.23 18.12 13.30
N THR A 283 -25.87 18.77 14.26
CA THR A 283 -25.32 19.81 15.13
C THR A 283 -24.38 19.21 16.16
N PHE A 284 -23.11 19.62 16.14
CA PHE A 284 -22.23 19.65 17.32
C PHE A 284 -21.37 20.93 17.29
N PRO A 285 -21.11 21.58 18.44
CA PRO A 285 -20.45 22.88 18.53
C PRO A 285 -18.94 22.80 18.24
N ARG A 286 -18.41 23.81 17.54
CA ARG A 286 -16.97 23.94 17.21
C ARG A 286 -16.22 24.74 18.30
N PRO A 287 -15.00 24.33 18.70
CA PRO A 287 -14.04 25.21 19.36
C PRO A 287 -13.26 26.08 18.35
N GLU A 288 -12.61 27.09 18.90
CA GLU A 288 -12.11 28.31 18.26
C GLU A 288 -10.96 28.14 17.25
N ARG A 289 -10.87 29.13 16.35
CA ARG A 289 -9.97 29.19 15.20
C ARG A 289 -8.55 29.62 15.60
N GLU A 290 -7.57 28.73 15.44
CA GLU A 290 -6.17 29.12 15.28
C GLU A 290 -5.81 29.39 13.81
N LYS A 291 -5.09 30.48 13.59
CA LYS A 291 -4.59 30.94 12.28
C LYS A 291 -3.35 30.14 11.91
N ILE A 292 -3.40 29.35 10.83
CA ILE A 292 -2.21 28.76 10.22
C ILE A 292 -2.24 28.99 8.70
N GLY A 293 -1.21 29.70 8.23
CA GLY A 293 -0.40 29.39 7.05
C GLY A 293 -1.06 29.19 5.69
N LYS A 294 -0.84 30.13 4.78
CA LYS A 294 -0.91 29.93 3.32
C LYS A 294 0.05 28.82 2.89
N ASN A 295 -0.48 27.79 2.21
CA ASN A 295 0.06 27.09 1.03
C ASN A 295 -0.27 25.59 1.09
N THR A 296 -1.30 25.18 0.38
CA THR A 296 -1.32 24.08 -0.62
C THR A 296 -2.74 24.01 -1.17
N SER A 297 -2.86 24.01 -2.49
CA SER A 297 -4.11 23.95 -3.23
C SER A 297 -4.82 22.61 -3.00
N ASP A 298 -5.80 22.57 -2.10
CA ASP A 298 -6.74 21.46 -2.02
C ASP A 298 -7.54 21.40 -3.32
N ILE A 299 -7.25 20.41 -4.16
CA ILE A 299 -7.94 20.19 -5.43
C ILE A 299 -9.36 19.71 -5.11
N VAL A 300 -10.32 20.63 -5.17
CA VAL A 300 -11.73 20.30 -4.94
C VAL A 300 -12.26 19.49 -6.13
N SER A 301 -12.86 18.33 -5.84
CA SER A 301 -13.50 17.47 -6.83
C SER A 301 -14.62 18.22 -7.57
N CYS A 302 -14.75 18.02 -8.88
CA CYS A 302 -15.78 18.71 -9.69
C CYS A 302 -17.10 17.91 -9.77
N ARG A 303 -17.31 16.98 -8.83
CA ARG A 303 -18.47 16.10 -8.75
C ARG A 303 -19.72 16.89 -8.35
N GLY A 304 -20.80 16.78 -9.13
CA GLY A 304 -22.05 17.51 -8.86
C GLY A 304 -21.99 19.02 -9.09
N CYS A 305 -20.89 19.54 -9.65
CA CYS A 305 -20.72 20.96 -9.96
C CYS A 305 -21.17 21.28 -11.39
N ALA A 306 -21.95 22.34 -11.54
CA ALA A 306 -22.42 22.90 -12.81
C ALA A 306 -21.87 24.31 -13.11
N GLU A 307 -20.84 24.77 -12.39
CA GLU A 307 -20.28 26.13 -12.57
C GLU A 307 -19.69 26.36 -13.95
N CYS A 308 -19.02 25.35 -14.52
CA CYS A 308 -18.46 25.43 -15.87
C CYS A 308 -19.50 25.15 -16.98
N TYR A 309 -20.78 25.00 -16.64
CA TYR A 309 -21.82 24.71 -17.63
C TYR A 309 -22.26 25.99 -18.31
N LEU A 310 -22.49 25.90 -19.62
CA LEU A 310 -22.83 27.04 -20.47
C LEU A 310 -24.28 26.94 -20.90
N ASP A 311 -24.97 28.07 -20.97
CA ASP A 311 -26.21 28.16 -21.73
C ASP A 311 -25.94 28.10 -23.24
N PHE A 312 -26.99 28.13 -24.05
CA PHE A 312 -26.81 28.06 -25.50
C PHE A 312 -26.06 29.28 -26.06
N GLN A 313 -26.29 30.48 -25.50
CA GLN A 313 -25.60 31.69 -25.95
C GLN A 313 -24.08 31.57 -25.73
N GLY A 314 -23.65 31.15 -24.53
CA GLY A 314 -22.23 30.93 -24.23
C GLY A 314 -21.57 29.80 -25.03
N ILE A 315 -22.36 28.84 -25.55
CA ILE A 315 -21.87 27.84 -26.52
C ILE A 315 -21.71 28.49 -27.90
N SER A 316 -22.70 29.26 -28.34
CA SER A 316 -22.72 29.95 -29.64
C SER A 316 -21.60 30.97 -29.77
N ASP A 317 -21.33 31.75 -28.71
CA ASP A 317 -20.24 32.73 -28.65
C ASP A 317 -18.85 32.08 -28.84
N ARG A 318 -18.74 30.77 -28.57
CA ARG A 318 -17.52 29.95 -28.72
C ARG A 318 -17.53 29.05 -29.95
N GLN A 319 -18.36 29.35 -30.94
CA GLN A 319 -18.45 28.58 -32.19
C GLN A 319 -17.09 28.37 -32.87
N ARG A 320 -16.18 29.37 -32.80
CA ARG A 320 -14.83 29.26 -33.37
C ARG A 320 -14.02 28.10 -32.79
N GLU A 321 -14.08 27.90 -31.47
CA GLU A 321 -13.36 26.80 -30.79
C GLU A 321 -13.89 25.44 -31.24
N ILE A 322 -15.21 25.30 -31.36
CA ILE A 322 -15.86 24.07 -31.81
C ILE A 322 -15.45 23.75 -33.26
N THR A 323 -15.41 24.77 -34.12
CA THR A 323 -14.95 24.66 -35.51
C THR A 323 -13.49 24.22 -35.60
N GLU A 324 -12.61 24.73 -34.73
CA GLU A 324 -11.21 24.31 -34.69
C GLU A 324 -11.06 22.84 -34.25
N LEU A 325 -11.78 22.43 -33.21
CA LEU A 325 -11.81 21.03 -32.77
C LEU A 325 -12.36 20.10 -33.86
N TYR A 326 -13.35 20.55 -34.61
CA TYR A 326 -13.90 19.82 -35.75
C TYR A 326 -12.87 19.61 -36.86
N ARG A 327 -12.12 20.66 -37.23
CA ARG A 327 -11.04 20.53 -38.22
C ARG A 327 -9.97 19.53 -37.78
N LYS A 328 -9.59 19.54 -36.49
CA LYS A 328 -8.63 18.58 -35.94
C LYS A 328 -9.16 17.14 -35.97
N ALA A 329 -10.44 16.94 -35.64
CA ALA A 329 -11.07 15.62 -35.64
C ALA A 329 -11.35 15.06 -37.04
N ALA A 330 -11.32 15.89 -38.09
CA ALA A 330 -11.67 15.51 -39.46
C ALA A 330 -10.47 15.15 -40.34
N ALA A 331 -9.25 15.11 -39.78
CA ALA A 331 -7.98 14.91 -40.49
C ALA A 331 -8.10 13.94 -41.70
N ASP A 332 -7.78 14.44 -42.89
CA ASP A 332 -7.82 13.80 -44.23
C ASP A 332 -9.17 13.50 -44.89
N ARG A 333 -10.33 13.82 -44.30
CA ARG A 333 -11.59 13.81 -45.09
C ARG A 333 -11.72 15.13 -45.84
N GLU A 334 -11.68 15.05 -47.17
CA GLU A 334 -11.97 16.16 -48.10
C GLU A 334 -13.03 17.12 -47.54
N LEU A 335 -12.57 18.26 -47.01
CA LEU A 335 -13.38 19.34 -46.42
C LEU A 335 -14.15 20.12 -47.51
N THR A 336 -14.08 19.67 -48.75
CA THR A 336 -14.42 20.40 -49.99
C THR A 336 -15.92 20.50 -50.27
N GLU A 337 -16.78 19.80 -49.53
CA GLU A 337 -18.24 19.91 -49.66
C GLU A 337 -18.92 20.23 -48.32
N MET A 338 -18.77 21.44 -47.79
CA MET A 338 -19.50 21.79 -46.57
C MET A 338 -20.14 23.18 -46.63
N SER A 339 -21.48 23.17 -46.61
CA SER A 339 -22.31 24.34 -46.33
C SER A 339 -22.00 24.92 -44.95
N ASP A 340 -22.21 26.23 -44.75
CA ASP A 340 -22.14 26.94 -43.46
C ASP A 340 -23.17 26.47 -42.39
N SER A 341 -23.78 25.30 -42.57
CA SER A 341 -24.81 24.72 -41.70
C SER A 341 -24.27 23.53 -40.88
N GLY A 342 -24.92 23.25 -39.73
CA GLY A 342 -24.58 22.11 -38.89
C GLY A 342 -23.57 22.43 -37.78
N ILE A 343 -22.44 21.71 -37.71
CA ILE A 343 -21.46 21.89 -36.63
C ILE A 343 -20.64 23.19 -36.76
N LEU A 344 -20.51 23.71 -37.98
CA LEU A 344 -19.82 24.97 -38.28
C LEU A 344 -20.67 26.21 -37.93
N GLY A 345 -21.98 26.04 -37.76
CA GLY A 345 -22.94 27.06 -37.36
C GLY A 345 -24.04 26.44 -36.49
N LEU A 346 -23.77 26.29 -35.19
CA LEU A 346 -24.70 25.67 -34.25
C LEU A 346 -25.93 26.57 -34.02
N THR A 347 -27.11 25.97 -34.14
CA THR A 347 -28.40 26.50 -33.71
C THR A 347 -28.87 25.72 -32.48
N ALA A 348 -29.80 26.26 -31.69
CA ALA A 348 -30.30 25.56 -30.50
C ALA A 348 -30.92 24.19 -30.85
N GLU A 349 -31.57 24.09 -32.01
CA GLU A 349 -32.17 22.86 -32.52
C GLU A 349 -31.11 21.82 -32.92
N ASN A 350 -30.13 22.23 -33.73
CA ASN A 350 -29.10 21.31 -34.18
C ASN A 350 -28.17 20.87 -33.03
N PHE A 351 -27.93 21.74 -32.04
CA PHE A 351 -27.18 21.42 -30.82
C PHE A 351 -27.87 20.30 -30.04
N ASN A 352 -29.18 20.41 -29.81
CA ASN A 352 -29.93 19.37 -29.12
C ASN A 352 -29.94 18.05 -29.91
N SER A 353 -29.95 18.11 -31.25
CA SER A 353 -29.78 16.94 -32.11
C SER A 353 -28.41 16.28 -31.91
N TYR A 354 -27.31 17.05 -31.90
CA TYR A 354 -25.97 16.52 -31.64
C TYR A 354 -25.84 15.94 -30.24
N LYS A 355 -26.32 16.63 -29.21
CA LYS A 355 -26.37 16.16 -27.82
C LYS A 355 -27.05 14.79 -27.72
N GLY A 356 -28.22 14.64 -28.35
CA GLY A 356 -28.95 13.37 -28.38
C GLY A 356 -28.20 12.25 -29.11
N LYS A 357 -27.57 12.57 -30.25
CA LYS A 357 -26.75 11.62 -31.02
C LYS A 357 -25.51 11.16 -30.24
N ILE A 358 -24.82 12.07 -29.56
CA ILE A 358 -23.67 11.77 -28.68
C ILE A 358 -24.11 10.82 -27.57
N ARG A 359 -25.23 11.11 -26.90
CA ARG A 359 -25.76 10.22 -25.85
C ARG A 359 -26.03 8.82 -26.37
N LYS A 360 -26.71 8.68 -27.52
CA LYS A 360 -26.94 7.36 -28.15
C LYS A 360 -25.66 6.63 -28.51
N ASN A 361 -24.62 7.36 -28.95
CA ASN A 361 -23.31 6.75 -29.22
C ASN A 361 -22.67 6.21 -27.93
N LEU A 362 -22.70 6.98 -26.84
CA LEU A 362 -22.17 6.56 -25.54
C LEU A 362 -22.96 5.38 -24.97
N GLU A 363 -24.29 5.38 -25.07
CA GLU A 363 -25.15 4.27 -24.62
C GLU A 363 -24.83 2.98 -25.36
N ARG A 364 -24.60 3.06 -26.68
CA ARG A 364 -24.22 1.91 -27.50
C ARG A 364 -22.79 1.40 -27.20
N GLY A 365 -21.85 2.31 -26.95
CA GLY A 365 -20.44 1.94 -26.71
C GLY A 365 -20.15 1.44 -25.29
N PHE A 366 -20.77 2.06 -24.27
CA PHE A 366 -20.42 1.86 -22.87
C PHE A 366 -21.57 1.34 -22.01
N GLY A 367 -22.79 1.25 -22.55
CA GLY A 367 -23.99 0.88 -21.81
C GLY A 367 -24.66 2.08 -21.13
N ALA A 368 -25.94 1.92 -20.78
CA ALA A 368 -26.78 3.01 -20.29
C ALA A 368 -26.26 3.66 -18.99
N GLN A 369 -25.71 2.85 -18.08
CA GLN A 369 -25.22 3.33 -16.78
C GLN A 369 -23.98 4.24 -16.93
N ASP A 370 -23.00 3.84 -17.73
CA ASP A 370 -21.79 4.63 -17.96
C ASP A 370 -22.07 5.82 -18.87
N ALA A 371 -22.95 5.68 -19.87
CA ALA A 371 -23.40 6.80 -20.69
C ALA A 371 -24.09 7.91 -19.87
N ALA A 372 -24.84 7.58 -18.83
CA ALA A 372 -25.44 8.58 -17.93
C ALA A 372 -24.39 9.45 -17.22
N ARG A 373 -23.18 8.91 -16.98
CA ARG A 373 -22.06 9.63 -16.36
C ARG A 373 -21.24 10.44 -17.37
N LEU A 374 -21.18 9.96 -18.60
CA LEU A 374 -20.35 10.51 -19.67
C LEU A 374 -21.10 11.52 -20.55
N ALA A 375 -22.43 11.45 -20.65
CA ALA A 375 -23.20 12.30 -21.54
C ALA A 375 -23.14 13.79 -21.13
N ILE A 376 -23.34 14.65 -22.13
CA ILE A 376 -23.62 16.07 -21.91
C ILE A 376 -24.98 16.17 -21.21
N VAL A 377 -24.98 16.63 -19.97
CA VAL A 377 -26.19 16.81 -19.16
C VAL A 377 -26.73 18.23 -19.29
N SER A 378 -27.96 18.45 -18.84
CA SER A 378 -28.59 19.76 -18.75
C SER A 378 -29.04 20.04 -17.32
N VAL A 379 -28.81 21.25 -16.84
CA VAL A 379 -29.20 21.74 -15.51
C VAL A 379 -29.97 23.06 -15.66
N GLY A 380 -30.96 23.29 -14.81
CA GLY A 380 -31.85 24.47 -14.89
C GLY A 380 -33.16 24.18 -15.63
N ARG A 381 -34.02 25.20 -15.72
CA ARG A 381 -35.28 25.18 -16.47
C ARG A 381 -35.15 26.12 -17.67
N ARG A 382 -35.99 25.95 -18.70
CA ARG A 382 -36.02 26.90 -19.83
C ARG A 382 -36.53 28.26 -19.33
N PRO A 383 -35.94 29.39 -19.78
CA PRO A 383 -34.89 29.52 -20.79
C PRO A 383 -33.45 29.30 -20.25
N ASP A 384 -33.24 29.32 -18.94
CA ASP A 384 -31.94 29.27 -18.24
C ASP A 384 -31.29 27.87 -18.17
N THR A 385 -31.43 27.07 -19.24
CA THR A 385 -30.85 25.72 -19.30
C THR A 385 -29.36 25.80 -19.65
N ARG A 386 -28.52 25.20 -18.80
CA ARG A 386 -27.07 25.10 -18.99
C ARG A 386 -26.62 23.66 -19.24
N TYR A 387 -25.54 23.49 -19.98
CA TYR A 387 -25.04 22.21 -20.47
C TYR A 387 -23.56 21.98 -20.12
N GLY A 388 -23.20 20.74 -19.82
CA GLY A 388 -21.83 20.34 -19.56
C GLY A 388 -21.66 18.85 -19.22
N LEU A 389 -20.45 18.43 -18.86
CA LEU A 389 -20.16 17.05 -18.43
C LEU A 389 -20.20 16.90 -16.91
N GLY A 390 -20.84 15.83 -16.44
CA GLY A 390 -20.94 15.51 -15.02
C GLY A 390 -19.72 14.78 -14.44
N ILE A 391 -18.86 14.20 -15.29
CA ILE A 391 -17.63 13.50 -14.87
C ILE A 391 -16.61 14.47 -14.26
N ASP A 392 -15.82 14.00 -13.29
CA ASP A 392 -14.78 14.82 -12.67
C ASP A 392 -13.67 15.19 -13.65
N ARG A 393 -13.15 16.43 -13.54
CA ARG A 393 -12.11 16.99 -14.42
C ARG A 393 -10.83 16.15 -14.41
N GLU A 394 -10.46 15.58 -13.28
CA GLU A 394 -9.25 14.74 -13.13
C GLU A 394 -9.36 13.41 -13.88
N LYS A 395 -10.58 12.97 -14.18
CA LYS A 395 -10.85 11.74 -14.92
C LYS A 395 -10.90 11.95 -16.44
N ILE A 396 -10.67 13.17 -16.93
CA ILE A 396 -10.72 13.51 -18.35
C ILE A 396 -9.31 13.65 -18.92
N ARG A 397 -8.99 12.81 -19.91
CA ARG A 397 -7.82 12.93 -20.78
C ARG A 397 -8.28 13.29 -22.19
N VAL A 398 -7.64 14.29 -22.79
CA VAL A 398 -7.84 14.64 -24.20
C VAL A 398 -6.47 14.49 -24.87
N VAL A 399 -6.43 13.76 -25.97
CA VAL A 399 -5.26 13.56 -26.82
C VAL A 399 -5.50 14.33 -28.12
N PHE A 400 -4.51 15.09 -28.56
CA PHE A 400 -4.59 16.00 -29.69
C PHE A 400 -3.70 15.57 -30.85
#